data_AF-A0A493T6S5-F1
#
_entry.id   AF-A0A493T6S5-F1
#
_cell.length_a   1.000
_cell.length_b   1.000
_cell.length_c   1.000
_cell.angle_alpha   90.00
_cell.angle_beta   90.00
_cell.angle_gamma   90.00
#
_symmetry.space_group_name_H-M   'P 1'
#
loop_
_entity.id
_entity.type
_entity.pdbx_description
1 polymer ?
#
loop_
_entity_poly.entity_id
_entity_poly.type
_entity_poly.pdbx_seq_one_letter_code
_entity_poly.pdbx_strand_id
1 'polypeptide(L)'
;VSATRPTAYPLVPVTDCKDGSNVTIGCLVTDFFPEPVTVTWVSGVTGDQLTFPAVQNGASFYTVSSQLTVPASSYDGQNFQCKVTHAWVLGGFGLDFGLP
;
A
#
# COMPACT_ATOMS: atom_id res chain seq x y z
N VAL A 1 -2.22 1.09 -24.95
CA VAL A 1 -2.73 0.88 -23.58
C VAL A 1 -2.94 2.23 -22.93
N SER A 2 -4.08 2.42 -22.26
CA SER A 2 -4.46 3.70 -21.64
C SER A 2 -4.11 3.70 -20.15
N ALA A 3 -3.96 4.89 -19.59
CA ALA A 3 -3.73 5.04 -18.16
C ALA A 3 -4.83 4.37 -17.35
N THR A 4 -4.46 3.51 -16.42
CA THR A 4 -5.39 2.76 -15.57
C THR A 4 -5.04 3.02 -14.12
N ARG A 5 -6.04 3.45 -13.35
CA ARG A 5 -5.88 3.75 -11.93
C ARG A 5 -5.64 2.46 -11.14
N PRO A 6 -4.77 2.47 -10.13
CA PRO A 6 -4.56 1.32 -9.27
C PRO A 6 -5.80 0.98 -8.45
N THR A 7 -5.94 -0.31 -8.12
CA THR A 7 -6.80 -0.76 -7.02
C THR A 7 -5.93 -1.19 -5.85
N ALA A 8 -6.28 -0.79 -4.63
CA ALA A 8 -5.54 -1.12 -3.42
C ALA A 8 -6.33 -2.07 -2.53
N TYR A 9 -5.68 -3.13 -2.05
CA TYR A 9 -6.25 -4.11 -1.13
C TYR A 9 -5.41 -4.17 0.16
N PRO A 10 -6.04 -4.14 1.34
CA PRO A 10 -5.32 -4.30 2.60
C PRO A 10 -4.82 -5.74 2.75
N LEU A 11 -3.58 -5.88 3.20
CA LEU A 11 -3.01 -7.15 3.64
C LEU A 11 -2.93 -7.10 5.17
N VAL A 12 -3.89 -7.78 5.81
CA VAL A 12 -3.99 -7.83 7.26
C VAL A 12 -3.10 -8.94 7.82
N PRO A 13 -2.43 -8.72 8.97
CA PRO A 13 -1.61 -9.71 9.62
C PRO A 13 -2.48 -10.87 10.10
N VAL A 14 -2.03 -12.10 9.89
CA VAL A 14 -2.68 -13.27 10.49
C VAL A 14 -2.37 -13.26 11.99
N THR A 15 -3.38 -13.49 12.82
CA THR A 15 -3.31 -13.33 14.29
C THR A 15 -2.28 -14.23 14.98
N ASP A 16 -1.86 -15.33 14.33
CA ASP A 16 -0.84 -16.27 14.78
C ASP A 16 0.58 -15.95 14.26
N CYS A 17 0.72 -15.00 13.35
CA CYS A 17 1.98 -14.59 12.74
C CYS A 17 2.59 -13.33 13.39
N LYS A 18 2.12 -12.93 14.58
CA LYS A 18 2.74 -11.83 15.34
C LYS A 18 4.09 -12.33 15.86
N ASP A 19 5.15 -11.99 15.14
CA ASP A 19 6.52 -12.20 15.61
C ASP A 19 6.68 -11.31 16.84
N GLY A 20 6.69 -11.89 18.05
CA GLY A 20 6.07 -11.34 19.28
C GLY A 20 6.39 -9.90 19.73
N SER A 21 7.31 -9.18 19.07
CA SER A 21 7.58 -7.75 19.26
C SER A 21 6.92 -6.84 18.22
N ASN A 22 6.68 -7.31 16.98
CA ASN A 22 6.24 -6.48 15.85
C ASN A 22 5.06 -7.09 15.08
N VAL A 23 4.36 -6.23 14.35
CA VAL A 23 3.30 -6.59 13.42
C VAL A 23 3.59 -5.93 12.09
N THR A 24 3.53 -6.72 11.02
CA THR A 24 3.65 -6.21 9.65
C THR A 24 2.29 -6.24 8.98
N ILE A 25 1.88 -5.10 8.47
CA ILE A 25 0.71 -4.93 7.60
C ILE A 25 1.15 -4.61 6.19
N GLY A 26 0.27 -4.78 5.22
CA GLY A 26 0.60 -4.46 3.84
C GLY A 26 -0.55 -3.89 3.03
N CYS A 27 -0.20 -3.48 1.82
CA CYS A 27 -1.10 -2.96 0.81
C CYS A 27 -0.68 -3.55 -0.53
N LEU A 28 -1.58 -4.27 -1.16
CA LEU A 28 -1.40 -4.80 -2.51
C LEU A 28 -2.07 -3.84 -3.50
N VAL A 29 -1.29 -3.32 -4.44
CA VAL A 29 -1.75 -2.34 -5.42
C VAL A 29 -1.68 -2.98 -6.80
N THR A 30 -2.82 -3.19 -7.46
CA THR A 30 -2.91 -3.96 -8.70
C THR A 30 -3.43 -3.16 -9.89
N ASP A 31 -3.22 -3.73 -11.07
CA ASP A 31 -3.84 -3.39 -12.35
C ASP A 31 -3.63 -1.94 -12.81
N PHE A 32 -2.50 -1.33 -12.42
CA PHE A 32 -2.16 0.03 -12.83
C PHE A 32 -1.28 0.06 -14.07
N PHE A 33 -1.39 1.15 -14.83
CA PHE A 33 -0.52 1.46 -15.95
C PHE A 33 -0.56 2.97 -16.24
N PRO A 34 0.55 3.62 -16.63
CA PRO A 34 1.93 3.13 -16.58
C PRO A 34 2.51 3.22 -15.16
N GLU A 35 3.72 2.72 -14.96
CA GLU A 35 4.55 3.13 -13.83
C GLU A 35 4.91 4.64 -13.89
N PRO A 36 5.20 5.30 -12.77
CA PRO A 36 5.25 4.76 -11.40
C PRO A 36 3.96 4.96 -10.61
N VAL A 37 3.82 4.15 -9.55
CA VAL A 37 2.94 4.42 -8.41
C VAL A 37 3.81 4.65 -7.17
N THR A 38 3.44 5.63 -6.36
CA THR A 38 4.03 5.87 -5.04
C THR A 38 3.06 5.40 -3.96
N VAL A 39 3.54 4.59 -3.02
CA VAL A 39 2.79 4.16 -1.84
C VAL A 39 3.40 4.79 -0.61
N THR A 40 2.60 5.44 0.23
CA THR A 40 3.00 5.98 1.53
C THR A 40 2.04 5.52 2.61
N TRP A 41 2.49 5.42 3.85
CA TRP A 41 1.64 5.06 4.98
C TRP A 41 1.24 6.28 5.81
N VAL A 42 -0.03 6.35 6.17
CA VAL A 42 -0.59 7.30 7.14
C VAL A 42 -1.02 6.51 8.37
N SER A 43 -0.45 6.84 9.53
CA SER A 43 -0.81 6.23 10.80
C SER A 43 -0.42 7.13 11.97
N GLY A 44 -0.92 6.82 13.18
CA GLY A 44 -0.55 7.50 14.42
C GLY A 44 0.76 7.02 15.05
N VAL A 45 1.46 6.07 14.41
CA VAL A 45 2.64 5.40 14.96
C VAL A 45 3.77 5.41 13.94
N THR A 46 5.02 5.40 14.42
CA THR A 46 6.19 5.26 13.55
C THR A 46 6.42 3.77 13.27
N GLY A 47 6.68 3.44 12.01
CA GLY A 47 7.02 2.09 11.58
C GLY A 47 7.97 2.11 10.39
N ASP A 48 8.53 0.94 10.12
CA ASP A 48 9.44 0.74 9.00
C ASP A 48 8.63 0.42 7.74
N GLN A 49 8.66 1.35 6.79
CA GLN A 49 8.01 1.19 5.49
C GLN A 49 8.96 0.51 4.50
N LEU A 50 8.44 -0.50 3.78
CA LEU A 50 9.14 -1.14 2.66
C LEU A 50 8.19 -1.28 1.47
N THR A 51 8.56 -0.74 0.30
CA THR A 51 7.83 -0.94 -0.95
C THR A 51 8.67 -1.78 -1.90
N PHE A 52 8.12 -2.91 -2.36
CA PHE A 52 8.81 -3.78 -3.29
C PHE A 52 8.78 -3.20 -4.71
N PRO A 53 9.69 -3.62 -5.61
CA PRO A 53 9.60 -3.28 -7.02
C PRO A 53 8.26 -3.74 -7.63
N ALA A 54 7.72 -2.98 -8.57
CA ALA A 54 6.53 -3.40 -9.29
C ALA A 54 6.84 -4.61 -10.19
N VAL A 55 5.87 -5.51 -10.29
CA VAL A 55 5.90 -6.67 -11.17
C VAL A 55 4.89 -6.45 -12.29
N GLN A 56 5.29 -6.76 -13.51
CA GLN A 56 4.39 -6.70 -14.67
C GLN A 56 3.52 -7.97 -14.71
N ASN A 57 2.21 -7.76 -14.62
CA ASN A 57 1.20 -8.79 -14.79
C ASN A 57 0.76 -8.86 -16.25
N GLY A 58 1.11 -9.95 -16.93
CA GLY A 58 0.82 -10.14 -18.35
C GLY A 58 1.56 -9.11 -19.21
N ALA A 59 0.91 -8.59 -20.25
CA ALA A 59 1.56 -7.76 -21.26
C ALA A 59 1.66 -6.27 -20.91
N SER A 60 0.92 -5.75 -19.93
CA SER A 60 0.78 -4.29 -19.80
C SER A 60 0.44 -3.72 -18.42
N PHE A 61 -0.06 -4.51 -17.47
CA PHE A 61 -0.41 -3.99 -16.16
C PHE A 61 0.65 -4.29 -15.13
N TYR A 62 0.70 -3.48 -14.08
CA TYR A 62 1.67 -3.63 -13.00
C TYR A 62 0.97 -3.90 -11.68
N THR A 63 1.71 -4.54 -10.78
CA THR A 63 1.34 -4.73 -9.39
C THR A 63 2.51 -4.39 -8.50
N VAL A 64 2.25 -3.71 -7.40
CA VAL A 64 3.24 -3.39 -6.38
C VAL A 64 2.69 -3.71 -5.01
N SER A 65 3.55 -4.15 -4.10
CA SER A 65 3.20 -4.34 -2.70
C SER A 65 4.04 -3.41 -1.82
N SER A 66 3.40 -2.88 -0.78
CA SER A 66 4.07 -2.12 0.26
C SER A 66 3.72 -2.70 1.62
N GLN A 67 4.66 -2.62 2.55
CA GLN A 67 4.53 -3.11 3.92
C GLN A 67 4.89 -1.98 4.89
N LEU A 68 4.27 -2.05 6.07
CA LEU A 68 4.61 -1.24 7.24
C LEU A 68 4.76 -2.18 8.44
N THR A 69 5.92 -2.18 9.06
CA THR A 69 6.20 -2.94 10.28
C THR A 69 6.20 -1.99 11.47
N VAL A 70 5.38 -2.29 12.48
CA VAL A 70 5.22 -1.49 13.70
C VAL A 70 5.37 -2.37 14.95
N PRO A 71 5.67 -1.77 16.12
CA PRO A 71 5.59 -2.50 17.39
C PRO A 71 4.20 -3.10 17.61
N ALA A 72 4.14 -4.34 18.09
CA ALA A 72 2.86 -5.03 18.33
C ALA A 72 2.01 -4.30 19.39
N SER A 73 2.65 -3.65 20.36
CA SER A 73 2.00 -2.84 21.40
C SER A 73 1.31 -1.58 20.86
N SER A 74 1.66 -1.14 19.65
CA SER A 74 1.11 0.05 19.01
C SER A 74 0.19 -0.29 17.83
N TYR A 75 -0.11 -1.57 17.61
CA TYR A 75 -0.97 -2.02 16.51
C TYR A 75 -2.46 -1.89 16.83
N ASP A 76 -2.88 -2.37 18.01
CA ASP A 76 -4.29 -2.42 18.39
C ASP A 76 -4.85 -1.00 18.61
N GLY A 77 -6.03 -0.72 18.04
CA GLY A 77 -6.71 0.58 18.16
C GLY A 77 -6.14 1.71 17.28
N GLN A 78 -5.15 1.43 16.44
CA GLN A 78 -4.66 2.37 15.44
C GLN A 78 -5.37 2.22 14.09
N ASN A 79 -5.44 3.32 13.34
CA ASN A 79 -5.88 3.30 11.94
C ASN A 79 -4.66 3.43 11.02
N PHE A 80 -4.50 2.46 10.13
CA PHE A 80 -3.42 2.42 9.15
C PHE A 80 -3.98 2.55 7.75
N GLN A 81 -3.48 3.52 6.98
CA GLN A 81 -3.93 3.74 5.61
C GLN A 81 -2.73 3.73 4.66
N CYS A 82 -2.83 2.92 3.60
CA CYS A 82 -1.90 3.01 2.47
C CYS A 82 -2.44 4.03 1.45
N LYS A 83 -1.71 5.12 1.29
CA LYS A 83 -2.02 6.15 0.30
C LYS A 83 -1.28 5.85 -0.99
N VAL A 84 -2.04 5.69 -2.06
CA VAL A 84 -1.53 5.31 -3.38
C VAL A 84 -1.66 6.50 -4.33
N THR A 85 -0.53 6.95 -4.89
CA THR A 85 -0.46 8.04 -5.87
C THR A 85 -0.01 7.50 -7.21
N HIS A 86 -0.81 7.69 -8.25
CA HIS A 86 -0.50 7.29 -9.63
C HIS A 86 -0.30 8.53 -10.49
N ALA A 87 0.96 8.82 -10.85
CA ALA A 87 1.39 10.12 -11.37
C ALA A 87 0.88 10.46 -12.79
N TRP A 88 0.19 9.54 -13.48
CA TRP A 88 -0.15 9.67 -14.89
C TRP A 88 -1.60 10.12 -15.16
N VAL A 89 -2.39 10.39 -14.12
CA VAL A 89 -3.71 11.02 -14.31
C VAL A 89 -3.49 12.50 -14.61
N LEU A 90 -3.60 12.87 -15.89
CA LEU A 90 -3.49 14.24 -16.41
C LEU A 90 -4.46 15.18 -15.69
N GLY A 91 -3.99 15.87 -14.65
CA GLY A 91 -4.78 16.81 -13.85
C GLY A 91 -4.75 16.42 -12.38
N GLY A 92 -3.71 16.90 -11.68
CA GLY A 92 -3.50 16.60 -10.28
C GLY A 92 -4.71 16.91 -9.41
N PHE A 93 -5.28 15.87 -8.83
CA PHE A 93 -5.88 15.91 -7.50
C PHE A 93 -5.55 14.58 -6.85
N GLY A 94 -4.65 14.61 -5.87
CA GLY A 94 -4.46 13.52 -4.94
C GLY A 94 -5.75 13.32 -4.19
N LEU A 95 -6.59 12.42 -4.71
CA LEU A 95 -7.79 11.99 -4.01
C LEU A 95 -7.38 10.93 -3.02
N ASP A 96 -6.96 11.44 -1.87
CA ASP A 96 -7.03 10.81 -0.57
C ASP A 96 -8.46 10.30 -0.37
N PHE A 97 -8.73 9.08 -0.81
CA PHE A 97 -9.93 8.36 -0.41
C PHE A 97 -9.47 7.26 0.51
N GLY A 98 -9.54 7.56 1.80
CA GLY A 98 -9.54 6.55 2.84
C GLY A 98 -10.49 5.43 2.40
N LEU A 99 -9.93 4.22 2.27
CA LEU A 99 -10.72 3.02 2.36
C LEU A 99 -11.26 2.94 3.80
N PRO A 100 -12.48 2.41 4.01
CA PRO A 100 -13.07 2.29 5.34
C PRO A 100 -12.17 1.54 6.33
#